data_AF-A0A1B6LKH1-F1
#
_entry.id   AF-A0A1B6LKH1-F1
#
_cell.length_a   1.000
_cell.length_b   1.000
_cell.length_c   1.000
_cell.angle_alpha   90.00
_cell.angle_beta   90.00
_cell.angle_gamma   90.00
#
_symmetry.space_group_name_H-M   'P 1'
#
loop_
_entity.id
_entity.type
_entity.pdbx_description
1 polymer ?
#
loop_
_entity_poly.entity_id
_entity_poly.type
_entity_poly.pdbx_seq_one_letter_code
_entity_poly.pdbx_strand_id
1 'polypeptide(L)'
;MFWISEELKIKRLNIIQLTKKYRNKKVYGLKTHLEQEKKDYKSKLNKAKTDYFQRKVLNSTNIQKTVWSIINSEVGEKERKPFANCTLIEGKQTISDPKLISNIFNDYFVNIIKGLDLSNTDDIVNVDVDIVADLRSDNLFKPKFRLKPLAQGEVEAIIESLKN
;
A
#
# COMPACT_ATOMS: atom_id res chain seq x y z
N MET A 1 -4.08 1.72 -22.86
CA MET A 1 -3.34 0.54 -22.33
C MET A 1 -4.09 -0.72 -22.76
N PHE A 2 -3.80 -1.29 -23.93
CA PHE A 2 -4.53 -2.45 -24.48
C PHE A 2 -3.64 -3.70 -24.43
N TRP A 3 -3.86 -4.54 -23.43
CA TRP A 3 -3.21 -5.86 -23.30
C TRP A 3 -4.04 -7.00 -23.90
N ILE A 4 -5.27 -6.70 -24.33
CA ILE A 4 -6.18 -7.66 -24.96
C ILE A 4 -5.89 -7.74 -26.46
N SER A 5 -5.55 -8.93 -26.94
CA SER A 5 -5.37 -9.22 -28.36
C SER A 5 -6.70 -9.22 -29.12
N GLU A 6 -6.65 -8.96 -30.43
CA GLU A 6 -7.83 -8.98 -31.29
C GLU A 6 -8.50 -10.36 -31.33
N GLU A 7 -7.68 -11.42 -31.30
CA GLU A 7 -8.16 -12.80 -31.20
C GLU A 7 -9.02 -13.04 -29.95
N LEU A 8 -8.64 -12.49 -28.79
CA LEU A 8 -9.43 -12.61 -27.56
C LEU A 8 -10.75 -11.85 -27.66
N LYS A 9 -10.77 -10.70 -28.36
CA LYS A 9 -12.03 -9.97 -28.62
C LYS A 9 -12.96 -10.78 -29.52
N ILE A 10 -12.43 -11.35 -30.60
CA ILE A 10 -13.19 -12.22 -31.51
C ILE A 10 -13.74 -13.44 -30.75
N LYS A 11 -12.91 -14.09 -29.92
CA LYS A 11 -13.35 -15.25 -29.11
C LYS A 11 -14.46 -14.88 -28.13
N ARG A 12 -14.39 -13.70 -27.51
CA ARG A 12 -15.46 -13.18 -26.65
C ARG A 12 -16.77 -13.01 -27.44
N LEU A 13 -16.72 -12.45 -28.65
CA LEU A 13 -17.90 -12.30 -29.51
C LEU A 13 -18.51 -13.65 -29.88
N ASN A 14 -17.67 -14.65 -30.21
CA ASN A 14 -18.12 -16.00 -30.52
C ASN A 14 -18.83 -16.66 -29.32
N ILE A 15 -18.30 -16.51 -28.10
CA ILE A 15 -18.95 -17.01 -26.88
C ILE A 15 -20.29 -16.32 -26.63
N ILE A 16 -20.39 -15.01 -26.88
CA ILE A 16 -21.65 -14.27 -26.78
C ILE A 16 -22.68 -14.82 -27.78
N GLN A 17 -22.28 -15.06 -29.03
CA GLN A 17 -23.15 -15.64 -30.05
C GLN A 17 -23.58 -17.07 -29.70
N LEU A 18 -22.67 -17.91 -29.23
CA LEU A 18 -22.97 -19.27 -28.74
C LEU A 18 -23.94 -19.26 -27.56
N THR A 19 -23.76 -18.31 -26.62
CA THR A 19 -24.67 -18.14 -25.48
C THR A 19 -26.08 -17.76 -25.94
N LYS A 20 -26.21 -16.86 -26.94
CA LYS A 20 -27.50 -16.51 -27.55
C LYS A 20 -28.15 -17.72 -28.20
N LYS A 21 -27.39 -18.51 -28.99
CA LYS A 21 -27.88 -19.73 -29.63
C LYS A 21 -28.38 -20.76 -28.60
N TYR A 22 -27.64 -20.96 -27.51
CA TYR A 22 -28.03 -21.88 -26.43
C TYR A 22 -29.31 -21.43 -25.69
N ARG A 23 -29.48 -20.13 -25.45
CA ARG A 23 -30.72 -19.60 -24.85
C ARG A 23 -31.95 -19.87 -25.72
N ASN A 24 -31.79 -19.79 -27.05
CA ASN A 24 -32.88 -19.97 -28.01
C ASN A 24 -33.18 -21.45 -28.32
N LYS A 25 -32.15 -22.29 -28.42
CA LYS A 25 -32.26 -23.73 -28.68
C LYS A 25 -31.51 -24.47 -27.58
N LYS A 26 -32.24 -24.99 -26.57
CA LYS A 26 -31.70 -25.77 -25.44
C LYS A 26 -31.28 -27.18 -25.86
N VAL A 27 -30.36 -27.28 -26.81
CA VAL A 27 -29.87 -28.55 -27.36
C VAL A 27 -28.88 -29.18 -26.37
N TYR A 28 -29.05 -30.48 -26.13
CA TYR A 28 -28.14 -31.29 -25.32
C TYR A 28 -26.76 -31.37 -26.02
N GLY A 29 -25.67 -31.06 -25.31
CA GLY A 29 -24.31 -30.97 -25.87
C GLY A 29 -23.84 -29.54 -26.21
N LEU A 30 -24.74 -28.60 -26.50
CA LEU A 30 -24.36 -27.20 -26.70
C LEU A 30 -23.95 -26.52 -25.38
N LYS A 31 -24.54 -26.96 -24.26
CA LYS A 31 -24.17 -26.51 -22.91
C LYS A 31 -22.73 -26.86 -22.56
N THR A 32 -22.32 -28.12 -22.76
CA THR A 32 -20.97 -28.60 -22.44
C THR A 32 -19.93 -27.90 -23.32
N HIS A 33 -20.20 -27.76 -24.61
CA HIS A 33 -19.34 -27.00 -25.52
C HIS A 33 -19.19 -25.53 -25.09
N LEU A 34 -20.29 -24.86 -24.71
CA LEU A 34 -20.25 -23.48 -24.23
C LEU A 34 -19.41 -23.32 -22.96
N GLU A 35 -19.55 -24.22 -21.99
CA GLU A 35 -18.74 -24.17 -20.76
C GLU A 35 -17.27 -24.42 -21.04
N GLN A 36 -16.95 -25.32 -21.98
CA GLN A 36 -15.58 -25.56 -22.41
C GLN A 36 -14.97 -24.34 -23.11
N GLU A 37 -15.72 -23.68 -24.00
CA GLU A 37 -15.28 -22.45 -24.67
C GLU A 37 -15.06 -21.29 -23.69
N LYS A 38 -15.93 -21.13 -22.70
CA LYS A 38 -15.77 -20.15 -21.62
C LYS A 38 -14.52 -20.44 -20.79
N LYS A 39 -14.27 -21.71 -20.44
CA LYS A 39 -13.11 -22.12 -19.67
C LYS A 39 -11.81 -21.84 -20.44
N ASP A 40 -11.76 -22.22 -21.71
CA ASP A 40 -10.61 -21.96 -22.58
C ASP A 40 -10.36 -20.46 -22.75
N TYR A 41 -11.42 -19.67 -22.98
CA TYR A 41 -11.30 -18.21 -23.06
C TYR A 41 -10.76 -17.60 -21.76
N LYS A 42 -11.27 -18.04 -20.59
CA LYS A 42 -10.78 -17.56 -19.30
C LYS A 42 -9.31 -17.89 -19.08
N SER A 43 -8.89 -19.11 -19.46
CA SER A 43 -7.49 -19.53 -19.39
C SER A 43 -6.59 -18.65 -20.27
N LYS A 44 -6.96 -18.46 -21.54
CA LYS A 44 -6.22 -17.61 -22.50
C LYS A 44 -6.18 -16.14 -22.06
N LEU A 45 -7.28 -15.63 -21.51
CA LEU A 45 -7.35 -14.25 -21.00
C LEU A 45 -6.40 -14.05 -19.81
N ASN A 46 -6.40 -14.99 -18.85
CA ASN A 46 -5.51 -14.94 -17.70
C ASN A 46 -4.05 -15.02 -18.14
N LYS A 47 -3.72 -15.93 -19.05
CA LYS A 47 -2.38 -16.04 -19.61
C LYS A 47 -1.93 -14.74 -20.29
N ALA A 48 -2.75 -14.18 -21.17
CA ALA A 48 -2.44 -12.91 -21.84
C ALA A 48 -2.25 -11.75 -20.84
N LYS A 49 -3.07 -11.69 -19.78
CA LYS A 49 -2.92 -10.70 -18.70
C LYS A 49 -1.57 -10.86 -18.01
N THR A 50 -1.26 -12.09 -17.57
CA THR A 50 0.00 -12.42 -16.90
C THR A 50 1.21 -12.10 -17.78
N ASP A 51 1.22 -12.58 -19.02
CA ASP A 51 2.32 -12.36 -19.97
C ASP A 51 2.56 -10.88 -20.25
N TYR A 52 1.51 -10.06 -20.28
CA TYR A 52 1.63 -8.62 -20.45
C TYR A 52 2.31 -7.96 -19.24
N PHE A 53 1.80 -8.20 -18.03
CA PHE A 53 2.36 -7.58 -16.82
C PHE A 53 3.76 -8.10 -16.51
N GLN A 54 4.02 -9.39 -16.74
CA GLN A 54 5.34 -9.98 -16.57
C GLN A 54 6.35 -9.33 -17.52
N ARG A 55 6.03 -9.18 -18.81
CA ARG A 55 6.89 -8.45 -19.76
C ARG A 55 7.10 -7.00 -19.36
N LYS A 56 6.05 -6.32 -18.87
CA LYS A 56 6.14 -4.94 -18.40
C LYS A 56 7.11 -4.79 -17.22
N VAL A 57 7.12 -5.76 -16.30
CA VAL A 57 8.03 -5.76 -15.15
C VAL A 57 9.46 -6.12 -15.56
N LEU A 58 9.64 -7.17 -16.37
CA LEU A 58 10.96 -7.62 -16.82
C LEU A 58 11.69 -6.60 -17.69
N ASN A 59 10.96 -5.86 -18.53
CA ASN A 59 11.53 -4.84 -19.40
C ASN A 59 11.68 -3.47 -18.71
N SER A 60 11.39 -3.37 -17.41
CA SER A 60 11.46 -2.09 -16.69
C SER A 60 12.86 -1.81 -16.14
N THR A 61 13.26 -0.53 -16.16
CA THR A 61 14.53 -0.08 -15.58
C THR A 61 14.53 -0.21 -14.05
N ASN A 62 13.35 -0.07 -13.42
CA ASN A 62 13.17 -0.24 -11.98
C ASN A 62 11.97 -1.15 -11.70
N ILE A 63 12.28 -2.41 -11.39
CA ILE A 63 11.29 -3.47 -11.14
C ILE A 63 10.36 -3.09 -9.97
N GLN A 64 10.92 -2.63 -8.85
CA GLN A 64 10.15 -2.32 -7.64
C GLN A 64 9.14 -1.18 -7.88
N LYS A 65 9.58 -0.08 -8.49
CA LYS A 65 8.69 1.05 -8.85
C LYS A 65 7.62 0.62 -9.85
N THR A 66 7.96 -0.23 -10.80
CA THR A 66 7.01 -0.73 -11.81
C THR A 66 5.95 -1.62 -11.19
N VAL A 67 6.35 -2.54 -10.31
CA VAL A 67 5.41 -3.40 -9.56
C VAL A 67 4.48 -2.55 -8.70
N TRP A 68 5.01 -1.61 -7.92
CA TRP A 68 4.18 -0.71 -7.11
C TRP A 68 3.27 0.17 -7.95
N SER A 69 3.74 0.64 -9.11
CA SER A 69 2.91 1.37 -10.08
C SER A 69 1.74 0.52 -10.58
N ILE A 70 1.98 -0.76 -10.91
CA ILE A 70 0.93 -1.70 -11.34
C ILE A 70 -0.07 -1.92 -10.20
N ILE A 71 0.39 -2.23 -8.98
CA ILE A 71 -0.47 -2.43 -7.81
C ILE A 71 -1.32 -1.18 -7.55
N ASN A 72 -0.71 -0.01 -7.51
CA ASN A 72 -1.40 1.26 -7.29
C ASN A 72 -2.42 1.56 -8.39
N SER A 73 -2.17 1.14 -9.64
CA SER A 73 -3.12 1.33 -10.73
C SER A 73 -4.35 0.42 -10.65
N GLU A 74 -4.22 -0.76 -10.05
CA GLU A 74 -5.30 -1.76 -9.94
C GLU A 74 -6.06 -1.66 -8.60
N VAL A 75 -5.37 -1.32 -7.51
CA VAL A 75 -5.89 -1.35 -6.14
C VAL A 75 -5.94 0.04 -5.48
N GLY A 76 -5.15 1.00 -5.98
CA GLY A 76 -5.08 2.33 -5.36
C GLY A 76 -6.37 3.12 -5.51
N GLU A 77 -6.69 3.94 -4.50
CA GLU A 77 -7.74 4.96 -4.61
C GLU A 77 -7.43 5.85 -5.82
N LYS A 78 -8.33 5.84 -6.81
CA LYS A 78 -8.23 6.68 -8.02
C LYS A 78 -8.38 8.17 -7.71
N GLU A 79 -8.88 8.48 -6.53
CA GLU A 79 -9.00 9.82 -6.01
C GLU A 79 -8.19 9.89 -4.73
N ARG A 80 -6.93 10.33 -4.83
CA ARG A 80 -6.27 10.86 -3.64
C ARG A 80 -7.13 12.03 -3.20
N LYS A 81 -7.90 11.88 -2.12
CA LYS A 81 -8.52 13.02 -1.47
C LYS A 81 -7.39 14.03 -1.26
N PRO A 82 -7.56 15.30 -1.66
CA PRO A 82 -6.59 16.32 -1.27
C PRO A 82 -6.41 16.19 0.24
N PHE A 83 -5.16 16.30 0.72
CA PHE A 83 -4.86 16.34 2.15
C PHE A 83 -5.54 17.60 2.74
N ALA A 84 -6.85 17.52 2.97
CA ALA A 84 -7.70 18.66 3.23
C ALA A 84 -7.71 19.04 4.72
N ASN A 85 -7.05 18.24 5.56
CA ASN A 85 -7.21 18.28 7.02
C ASN A 85 -5.89 18.41 7.79
N CYS A 86 -4.80 18.85 7.15
CA CYS A 86 -3.53 19.09 7.85
C CYS A 86 -3.32 20.60 7.98
N THR A 87 -3.57 21.13 9.17
CA THR A 87 -3.22 22.51 9.54
C THR A 87 -2.29 22.49 10.75
N LEU A 88 -1.22 23.27 10.67
CA LEU A 88 -0.27 23.52 11.75
C LEU A 88 -0.35 25.01 12.11
N ILE A 89 -0.36 25.33 13.40
CA ILE A 89 -0.25 26.71 13.86
C ILE A 89 1.18 26.90 14.37
N GLU A 90 1.97 27.70 13.66
CA GLU A 90 3.32 28.10 14.08
C GLU A 90 3.29 29.58 14.46
N GLY A 91 3.34 29.86 15.76
CA GLY A 91 3.17 31.22 16.29
C GLY A 91 1.80 31.82 15.96
N LYS A 92 1.76 32.84 15.09
CA LYS A 92 0.52 33.50 14.63
C LYS A 92 0.06 33.05 13.23
N GLN A 93 0.78 32.15 12.59
CA GLN A 93 0.49 31.74 11.22
C GLN A 93 -0.15 30.35 11.20
N THR A 94 -1.28 30.23 10.49
CA THR A 94 -1.91 28.94 10.18
C THR A 94 -1.37 28.45 8.85
N ILE A 95 -0.72 27.31 8.86
CA ILE A 95 -0.07 26.68 7.71
C ILE A 95 -0.89 25.45 7.33
N SER A 96 -1.35 25.39 6.10
CA SER A 96 -2.16 24.27 5.57
C SER A 96 -1.47 23.49 4.47
N ASP A 97 -0.27 23.90 4.04
CA ASP A 97 0.52 23.18 3.03
C ASP A 97 1.23 21.97 3.67
N PRO A 98 0.88 20.72 3.30
CA PRO A 98 1.50 19.52 3.86
C PRO A 98 3.02 19.47 3.69
N LYS A 99 3.56 20.03 2.61
CA LYS A 99 5.00 20.01 2.36
C LYS A 99 5.73 20.94 3.33
N LEU A 100 5.18 22.13 3.55
CA LEU A 100 5.73 23.11 4.46
C LEU A 100 5.61 22.64 5.92
N ILE A 101 4.48 22.03 6.30
CA ILE A 101 4.32 21.36 7.59
C ILE A 101 5.40 20.29 7.79
N SER A 102 5.62 19.43 6.79
CA SER A 102 6.63 18.37 6.88
C SER A 102 8.04 18.93 7.10
N ASN A 103 8.37 20.05 6.43
CA ASN A 103 9.64 20.71 6.62
C ASN A 103 9.79 21.30 8.02
N ILE A 104 8.77 21.97 8.56
CA ILE A 104 8.78 22.51 9.93
C ILE A 104 9.01 21.40 10.95
N PHE A 105 8.32 20.27 10.82
CA PHE A 105 8.53 19.12 11.68
C PHE A 105 9.97 18.58 11.58
N ASN A 106 10.49 18.42 10.37
CA ASN A 106 11.86 17.96 10.16
C ASN A 106 12.86 18.92 10.80
N ASP A 107 12.71 20.22 10.58
CA ASP A 107 13.59 21.25 11.12
C ASP A 107 13.53 21.27 12.66
N TYR A 108 12.35 21.15 13.23
CA TYR A 108 12.16 21.07 14.69
C TYR A 108 12.94 19.88 15.27
N PHE A 109 12.75 18.66 14.74
CA PHE A 109 13.41 17.47 15.28
C PHE A 109 14.91 17.46 15.03
N VAL A 110 15.38 17.94 13.87
CA VAL A 110 16.82 18.08 13.60
C VAL A 110 17.48 19.08 14.56
N ASN A 111 16.78 20.16 14.91
CA ASN A 111 17.34 21.20 15.76
C ASN A 111 17.20 20.91 17.26
N ILE A 112 16.19 20.14 17.70
CA ILE A 112 16.12 19.63 19.08
C ILE A 112 17.39 18.86 19.44
N ILE A 113 17.85 17.99 18.53
CA ILE A 113 19.04 17.16 18.76
C ILE A 113 20.30 18.02 18.91
N LYS A 114 20.36 19.17 18.22
CA LYS A 114 21.49 20.12 18.35
C LYS A 114 21.49 20.89 19.66
N GLY A 115 20.32 21.04 20.29
CA GLY A 115 20.14 21.75 21.56
C GLY A 115 20.18 20.86 22.80
N LEU A 116 20.08 19.54 22.62
CA LEU A 116 20.36 18.56 23.67
C LEU A 116 21.87 18.37 23.74
N ASP A 117 22.47 18.66 24.89
CA ASP A 117 23.90 18.45 25.11
C ASP A 117 24.20 16.94 25.08
N LEU A 118 24.67 16.45 23.94
CA LEU A 118 24.90 15.03 23.64
C LEU A 118 26.14 14.46 24.34
N SER A 119 26.63 15.07 25.41
CA SER A 119 27.81 14.60 26.14
C SER A 119 27.58 13.26 26.86
N ASN A 120 26.33 12.79 26.95
CA ASN A 120 25.97 11.45 27.45
C ASN A 120 25.33 10.62 26.32
N THR A 121 26.14 10.12 25.39
CA THR A 121 25.73 9.40 24.16
C THR A 121 25.69 7.88 24.32
N ASP A 122 25.18 7.38 25.45
CA ASP A 122 24.91 5.94 25.58
C ASP A 122 23.50 5.54 25.07
N ASP A 123 22.58 6.48 24.88
CA ASP A 123 21.17 6.18 24.60
C ASP A 123 20.63 6.62 23.22
N ILE A 124 21.45 7.22 22.35
CA ILE A 124 21.01 7.59 20.99
C ILE A 124 21.44 6.53 19.98
N VAL A 125 20.58 5.54 19.81
CA VAL A 125 20.71 4.56 18.73
C VAL A 125 20.24 5.20 17.43
N ASN A 126 21.19 5.64 16.59
CA ASN A 126 20.92 5.85 15.17
C ASN A 126 20.58 4.48 14.57
N VAL A 127 19.30 4.22 14.34
CA VAL A 127 18.88 3.01 13.62
C VAL A 127 19.14 3.25 12.14
N ASP A 128 20.21 2.64 11.66
CA ASP A 128 20.54 2.60 10.24
C ASP A 128 19.40 1.92 9.46
N VAL A 129 18.85 2.61 8.47
CA VAL A 129 17.67 2.16 7.71
C VAL A 129 17.97 0.88 6.91
N ASP A 130 19.25 0.61 6.66
CA ASP A 130 19.70 -0.59 5.94
C ASP A 130 19.59 -1.89 6.78
N ILE A 131 19.34 -1.82 8.09
CA ILE A 131 19.11 -3.01 8.94
C ILE A 131 17.71 -3.63 8.69
N VAL A 132 16.78 -2.89 8.08
CA VAL A 132 15.40 -3.36 7.86
C VAL A 132 15.32 -4.42 6.74
N ALA A 133 16.35 -4.56 5.89
CA ALA A 133 16.36 -5.54 4.81
C ALA A 133 16.61 -6.99 5.30
N ASP A 134 17.33 -7.17 6.41
CA ASP A 134 17.75 -8.50 6.90
C ASP A 134 16.82 -9.12 7.96
N LEU A 135 15.76 -8.42 8.37
CA LEU A 135 14.84 -8.88 9.42
C LEU A 135 13.65 -9.71 8.91
N ARG A 136 13.78 -10.39 7.75
CA ARG A 136 12.82 -11.42 7.30
C ARG A 136 12.94 -12.76 8.05
N SER A 137 13.55 -12.74 9.23
CA SER A 137 13.53 -13.83 10.20
C SER A 137 12.43 -13.55 11.21
N ASP A 138 11.36 -14.35 11.19
CA ASP A 138 10.12 -14.26 11.96
C ASP A 138 10.26 -14.30 13.51
N ASN A 139 11.41 -13.96 14.09
CA ASN A 139 11.70 -14.17 15.52
C ASN A 139 12.36 -13.04 16.31
N LEU A 140 12.51 -11.80 15.80
CA LEU A 140 13.02 -10.68 16.63
C LEU A 140 12.12 -9.45 16.49
N PHE A 141 11.83 -8.79 17.62
CA PHE A 141 10.84 -7.71 17.82
C PHE A 141 9.36 -8.13 17.92
N LYS A 142 9.02 -8.81 19.01
CA LYS A 142 7.76 -8.46 19.69
C LYS A 142 8.04 -7.20 20.52
N PRO A 143 7.39 -6.05 20.28
CA PRO A 143 7.52 -4.91 21.18
C PRO A 143 7.02 -5.36 22.56
N LYS A 144 7.96 -5.61 23.48
CA LYS A 144 7.62 -5.92 24.87
C LYS A 144 7.26 -4.62 25.54
N PHE A 145 5.97 -4.29 25.53
CA PHE A 145 5.41 -3.25 26.36
C PHE A 145 5.61 -3.66 27.82
N ARG A 146 6.49 -2.95 28.53
CA ARG A 146 6.71 -3.14 29.96
C ARG A 146 6.05 -1.98 30.69
N LEU A 147 4.89 -2.24 31.26
CA LEU A 147 4.34 -1.36 32.30
C LEU A 147 5.15 -1.59 33.57
N LYS A 148 5.77 -0.54 34.09
CA LYS A 148 6.27 -0.57 35.47
C LYS A 148 5.04 -0.41 36.37
N PRO A 149 4.82 -1.28 37.37
CA PRO A 149 3.77 -1.06 38.35
C PRO A 149 4.07 0.25 39.08
N LEU A 150 3.14 1.21 39.01
CA LEU A 150 3.26 2.46 39.77
C LEU A 150 2.96 2.21 41.25
N ALA A 151 3.74 2.84 42.12
CA ALA A 151 3.42 2.89 43.54
C ALA A 151 2.27 3.88 43.78
N GLN A 152 1.50 3.66 44.85
CA GLN A 152 0.34 4.50 45.17
C GLN A 152 0.69 5.99 45.24
N GLY A 153 1.82 6.35 45.85
CA GLY A 153 2.26 7.74 45.95
C GLY A 153 2.59 8.40 44.60
N GLU A 154 3.01 7.63 43.59
CA GLU A 154 3.28 8.14 42.24
C GLU A 154 1.96 8.46 41.51
N VAL A 155 0.92 7.66 41.75
CA VAL A 155 -0.42 7.91 41.20
C VAL A 155 -1.02 9.17 41.82
N GLU A 156 -0.89 9.35 43.13
CA GLU A 156 -1.37 10.53 43.85
C GLU A 156 -0.67 11.81 43.38
N ALA A 157 0.66 11.78 43.18
CA ALA A 157 1.42 12.90 42.65
C ALA A 157 1.01 13.30 41.23
N ILE A 158 0.73 12.31 40.36
CA ILE A 158 0.23 12.59 39.01
C ILE A 158 -1.18 13.22 39.07
N ILE A 159 -2.06 12.70 39.94
CA ILE A 159 -3.40 13.25 40.12
C ILE A 159 -3.35 14.70 40.63
N GLU A 160 -2.44 15.02 41.56
CA GLU A 160 -2.23 16.38 42.04
C GLU A 160 -1.70 17.31 40.93
N SER A 161 -0.75 16.84 40.12
CA SER A 161 -0.19 17.63 39.01
C SER A 161 -1.22 18.00 37.93
N LEU A 162 -2.33 17.26 37.85
CA LEU A 162 -3.41 17.45 36.88
C LEU A 162 -4.58 18.28 37.42
N LYS A 163 -4.56 18.63 38.71
CA LYS A 163 -5.53 19.55 39.29
C LYS A 163 -4.99 20.98 39.16
N ASN A 164 -5.68 21.79 38.35
CA ASN A 164 -5.64 23.25 38.45
C ASN A 164 -6.49 23.71 39.63
#